data_AF-A0A2L0D0X0-F1
#
_entry.id   AF-A0A2L0D0X0-F1
#
_cell.length_a   1.000
_cell.length_b   1.000
_cell.length_c   1.000
_cell.angle_alpha   90.00
_cell.angle_beta   90.00
_cell.angle_gamma   90.00
#
_symmetry.space_group_name_H-M   'P 1'
#
loop_
_entity.id
_entity.type
_entity.pdbx_description
1 polymer ?
#
loop_
_entity_poly.entity_id
_entity_poly.type
_entity_poly.pdbx_seq_one_letter_code
_entity_poly.pdbx_strand_id
1 'polypeptide(L)'
;CYGGTAALFNAINWVESASWNGRLAIVVAADIATYAKGPARPTGGAGAIAMLVGPNAPLSFDRGVHAMYVKHAYDFYKPDPSSEFPVLDGKLSIKCYLDALDHCYQMYCKRVAKKHNTKVDINYFDALLFHS
;
A
#
# COMPACT_ATOMS: atom_id res chain seq x y z
N CYS A 1 4.02 -0.49 -6.96
CA CYS A 1 3.02 -1.07 -6.03
C CYS A 1 2.49 -0.08 -4.98
N TYR A 2 3.32 0.58 -4.15
CA TYR A 2 2.81 1.47 -3.06
C TYR A 2 2.16 2.79 -3.52
N GLY A 3 2.42 3.26 -4.75
CA GLY A 3 1.97 4.56 -5.24
C GLY A 3 0.45 4.79 -5.16
N GLY A 4 -0.36 3.76 -5.40
CA GLY A 4 -1.82 3.83 -5.26
C GLY A 4 -2.26 4.11 -3.82
N THR A 5 -1.65 3.44 -2.84
CA THR A 5 -1.89 3.67 -1.40
C THR A 5 -1.46 5.08 -0.98
N ALA A 6 -0.31 5.56 -1.47
CA ALA A 6 0.16 6.93 -1.20
C ALA A 6 -0.83 7.98 -1.73
N ALA A 7 -1.30 7.82 -2.97
CA ALA A 7 -2.30 8.71 -3.57
C ALA A 7 -3.64 8.66 -2.80
N LEU A 8 -4.04 7.48 -2.32
CA LEU A 8 -5.23 7.31 -1.50
C LEU A 8 -5.14 8.06 -0.17
N PHE A 9 -4.01 7.96 0.54
CA PHE A 9 -3.81 8.74 1.76
C PHE A 9 -3.76 10.24 1.50
N ASN A 10 -3.15 10.68 0.40
CA ASN A 10 -3.18 12.10 0.02
C ASN A 10 -4.61 12.60 -0.25
N ALA A 11 -5.43 11.80 -0.92
CA ALA A 11 -6.83 12.13 -1.19
C ALA A 11 -7.65 12.23 0.11
N ILE A 12 -7.49 11.27 1.03
CA ILE A 12 -8.15 11.30 2.34
C ILE A 12 -7.73 12.55 3.12
N ASN A 13 -6.42 12.81 3.20
CA ASN A 13 -5.91 14.00 3.89
C ASN A 13 -6.41 15.30 3.26
N TRP A 14 -6.53 15.36 1.93
CA TRP A 14 -7.09 16.52 1.24
C TRP A 14 -8.57 16.71 1.58
N VAL A 15 -9.38 15.65 1.56
CA VAL A 15 -10.81 15.69 1.95
C VAL A 15 -10.97 16.12 3.41
N GLU A 16 -10.07 15.72 4.30
CA GLU A 16 -10.08 16.13 5.71
C GLU A 16 -9.45 17.51 5.99
N SER A 17 -8.88 18.16 4.98
CA SER A 17 -8.13 19.41 5.16
C SER A 17 -9.03 20.66 5.11
N ALA A 18 -8.50 21.78 5.64
CA ALA A 18 -9.13 23.10 5.49
C ALA A 18 -9.23 23.58 4.02
N SER A 19 -8.47 22.96 3.10
CA SER A 19 -8.48 23.28 1.67
C SER A 19 -9.54 22.49 0.89
N TRP A 20 -10.29 21.61 1.56
CA TRP A 20 -11.36 20.86 0.93
C TRP A 20 -12.50 21.79 0.50
N ASN A 21 -12.99 21.59 -0.73
CA ASN A 21 -14.01 22.44 -1.34
C ASN A 21 -15.34 21.71 -1.56
N GLY A 22 -15.59 20.63 -0.82
CA GLY A 22 -16.82 19.84 -0.91
C GLY A 22 -16.86 18.82 -2.07
N ARG A 23 -15.89 18.83 -2.99
CA ARG A 23 -15.82 17.86 -4.09
C ARG A 23 -15.19 16.55 -3.68
N LEU A 24 -15.54 15.48 -4.39
CA LEU A 24 -14.91 14.18 -4.22
C LEU A 24 -13.49 14.18 -4.81
N ALA A 25 -12.58 13.44 -4.19
CA ALA A 25 -11.29 13.11 -4.78
C ALA A 25 -11.38 11.81 -5.58
N ILE A 26 -10.62 11.72 -6.67
CA ILE A 26 -10.47 10.49 -7.44
C ILE A 26 -9.01 10.04 -7.38
N VAL A 27 -8.82 8.77 -7.09
CA VAL A 27 -7.50 8.13 -7.02
C VAL A 27 -7.48 7.02 -8.07
N VAL A 28 -6.45 7.02 -8.91
CA VAL A 28 -6.25 5.97 -9.91
C VAL A 28 -4.94 5.26 -9.62
N ALA A 29 -5.02 3.95 -9.39
CA ALA A 29 -3.88 3.06 -9.32
C ALA A 29 -3.87 2.19 -10.57
N ALA A 30 -2.88 2.39 -11.45
CA ALA A 30 -2.76 1.67 -12.70
C ALA A 30 -1.30 1.31 -12.93
N ASP A 31 -1.06 0.09 -13.42
CA ASP A 31 0.28 -0.42 -13.69
C ASP A 31 0.25 -1.47 -14.80
N ILE A 32 1.38 -1.60 -15.51
CA ILE A 32 1.68 -2.70 -16.41
C ILE A 32 3.01 -3.32 -15.91
N ALA A 33 2.93 -4.52 -15.36
CA ALA A 33 4.07 -5.27 -14.86
C ALA A 33 4.65 -6.17 -15.95
N THR A 34 5.70 -5.69 -16.61
CA THR A 34 6.47 -6.42 -17.63
C THR A 34 7.82 -6.88 -17.10
N TYR A 35 8.23 -8.10 -17.50
CA TYR A 35 9.47 -8.73 -17.07
C TYR A 35 10.22 -9.34 -18.25
N ALA A 36 11.56 -9.31 -18.16
CA ALA A 36 12.43 -9.92 -19.15
C ALA A 36 12.24 -11.45 -19.22
N LYS A 37 12.95 -12.13 -20.14
CA LYS A 37 12.95 -13.60 -20.17
C LYS A 37 13.53 -14.14 -18.85
N GLY A 38 12.80 -15.03 -18.20
CA GLY A 38 13.23 -15.62 -16.93
C GLY A 38 12.06 -16.00 -16.03
N PRO A 39 12.34 -16.44 -14.81
CA PRO A 39 11.35 -16.97 -13.87
C PRO A 39 10.33 -15.94 -13.39
N ALA A 40 10.64 -14.63 -13.48
CA ALA A 40 9.70 -13.56 -13.13
C ALA A 40 8.66 -13.26 -14.23
N ARG A 41 8.85 -13.76 -15.46
CA ARG A 41 7.92 -13.46 -16.56
C ARG A 41 6.46 -13.87 -16.29
N PRO A 42 6.18 -15.06 -15.73
CA PRO A 42 4.82 -15.47 -15.43
C PRO A 42 4.14 -14.64 -14.33
N THR A 43 4.88 -13.83 -13.56
CA THR A 43 4.32 -12.98 -12.50
C THR A 43 4.00 -11.56 -12.98
N GLY A 44 3.94 -11.34 -14.30
CA GLY A 44 3.48 -10.09 -14.90
C GLY A 44 1.96 -9.92 -14.83
N GLY A 45 1.49 -8.76 -15.27
CA GLY A 45 0.06 -8.43 -15.28
C GLY A 45 -0.18 -6.97 -15.65
N ALA A 46 -1.43 -6.60 -15.86
CA ALA A 46 -1.82 -5.21 -16.08
C ALA A 46 -3.21 -4.97 -15.50
N GLY A 47 -3.43 -3.77 -14.97
CA GLY A 47 -4.71 -3.42 -14.38
C GLY A 47 -4.79 -1.96 -13.99
N ALA A 48 -6.02 -1.48 -13.81
CA ALA A 48 -6.32 -0.15 -13.30
C ALA A 48 -7.53 -0.18 -12.37
N ILE A 49 -7.45 0.55 -11.26
CA ILE A 49 -8.53 0.73 -10.29
C ILE A 49 -8.72 2.23 -10.07
N ALA A 50 -9.96 2.70 -10.17
CA ALA A 50 -10.35 4.05 -9.79
C ALA A 50 -11.15 4.00 -8.48
N MET A 51 -10.75 4.81 -7.51
CA MET A 51 -11.40 4.92 -6.20
C MET A 51 -11.91 6.35 -6.02
N LEU A 52 -13.17 6.48 -5.66
CA LEU A 52 -13.80 7.76 -5.33
C LEU A 52 -13.77 7.95 -3.81
N VAL A 53 -13.27 9.10 -3.36
CA VAL A 53 -13.02 9.39 -1.93
C VAL A 53 -13.82 10.61 -1.50
N GLY A 54 -14.56 10.47 -0.40
CA GLY A 54 -15.40 11.52 0.17
C GLY A 54 -16.00 11.15 1.54
N PRO A 55 -16.77 12.05 2.15
CA PRO A 55 -17.42 11.80 3.43
C PRO A 55 -18.56 10.77 3.30
N ASN A 56 -18.96 10.18 4.43
CA ASN A 56 -20.07 9.20 4.52
C ASN A 56 -19.87 7.97 3.61
N ALA A 57 -18.62 7.56 3.41
CA ALA A 57 -18.30 6.40 2.59
C ALA A 57 -18.72 5.08 3.27
N PRO A 58 -19.19 4.08 2.50
CA PRO A 58 -19.52 2.76 3.04
C PRO A 58 -18.27 2.00 3.52
N LEU A 59 -17.11 2.35 2.99
CA LEU A 59 -15.81 1.87 3.43
C LEU A 59 -15.05 3.05 4.06
N SER A 60 -15.07 3.12 5.39
CA SER A 60 -14.42 4.19 6.14
C SER A 60 -13.03 3.78 6.62
N PHE A 61 -12.07 4.70 6.57
CA PHE A 61 -10.76 4.49 7.18
C PHE A 61 -10.83 4.65 8.70
N ASP A 62 -10.24 3.72 9.44
CA ASP A 62 -10.03 3.90 10.87
C ASP A 62 -8.91 4.91 11.13
N ARG A 63 -9.31 6.08 11.61
CA ARG A 63 -8.44 7.26 11.71
C ARG A 63 -7.36 7.04 12.77
N GLY A 64 -6.11 7.30 12.42
CA GLY A 64 -4.99 7.29 13.39
C GLY A 64 -4.45 5.92 13.80
N VAL A 65 -4.94 4.82 13.24
CA VAL A 65 -4.41 3.46 13.54
C VAL A 65 -3.57 2.84 12.43
N HIS A 66 -3.62 3.38 11.20
CA HIS A 66 -2.79 2.88 10.09
C HIS A 66 -1.29 2.94 10.44
N ALA A 67 -0.45 2.14 9.78
CA ALA A 67 1.00 2.11 9.99
C ALA A 67 1.75 2.11 8.65
N MET A 68 2.98 2.64 8.65
CA MET A 68 3.86 2.70 7.49
C MET A 68 5.28 2.34 7.90
N TYR A 69 5.95 1.51 7.12
CA TYR A 69 7.37 1.20 7.26
C TYR A 69 8.07 1.50 5.93
N VAL A 70 9.15 2.26 5.99
CA VAL A 70 9.96 2.62 4.81
C VAL A 70 11.41 2.35 5.14
N LYS A 71 12.11 1.69 4.21
CA LYS A 71 13.51 1.32 4.35
C LYS A 71 14.21 1.52 3.01
N HIS A 72 15.45 1.99 3.06
CA HIS A 72 16.31 1.94 1.88
C HIS A 72 16.69 0.48 1.58
N ALA A 73 16.32 0.00 0.40
CA ALA A 73 16.62 -1.35 -0.07
C ALA A 73 16.79 -1.36 -1.60
N TYR A 74 17.55 -2.33 -2.09
CA TYR A 74 17.74 -2.61 -3.52
C TYR A 74 17.22 -4.01 -3.85
N ASP A 75 15.99 -4.31 -3.41
CA ASP A 75 15.36 -5.61 -3.62
C ASP A 75 14.64 -5.71 -4.98
N PHE A 76 13.95 -4.64 -5.38
CA PHE A 76 13.31 -4.49 -6.68
C PHE A 76 13.37 -3.02 -7.12
N TYR A 77 13.97 -2.74 -8.27
CA TYR A 77 14.07 -1.36 -8.76
C TYR A 77 14.29 -1.31 -10.29
N LYS A 78 14.05 -0.14 -10.89
CA LYS A 78 14.24 0.11 -12.34
C LYS A 78 15.31 1.19 -12.54
N PRO A 79 16.60 0.83 -12.55
CA PRO A 79 17.68 1.82 -12.64
C PRO A 79 17.97 2.27 -14.07
N ASP A 80 17.60 1.47 -15.07
CA ASP A 80 17.84 1.76 -16.48
C ASP A 80 16.61 2.48 -17.09
N PRO A 81 16.71 3.77 -17.44
CA PRO A 81 15.60 4.52 -18.02
C PRO A 81 15.25 4.10 -19.45
N SER A 82 16.10 3.31 -20.12
CA SER A 82 15.86 2.81 -21.49
C SER A 82 15.15 1.47 -21.53
N SER A 83 14.94 0.83 -20.38
CA SER A 83 14.35 -0.50 -20.24
C SER A 83 13.13 -0.49 -19.35
N GLU A 84 12.09 -1.23 -19.73
CA GLU A 84 10.90 -1.42 -18.88
C GLU A 84 11.13 -2.45 -17.76
N PHE A 85 12.18 -3.28 -17.88
CA PHE A 85 12.42 -4.42 -17.01
C PHE A 85 13.14 -4.03 -15.72
N PRO A 86 12.72 -4.58 -14.57
CA PRO A 86 13.36 -4.31 -13.30
C PRO A 86 14.64 -5.14 -13.10
N VAL A 87 15.50 -4.64 -12.21
CA VAL A 87 16.50 -5.43 -11.50
C VAL A 87 15.83 -6.00 -10.24
N LEU A 88 15.94 -7.31 -10.06
CA LEU A 88 15.28 -8.06 -8.98
C LEU A 88 16.29 -8.95 -8.25
N ASP A 89 16.38 -8.78 -6.93
CA ASP A 89 16.90 -9.79 -6.00
C ASP A 89 15.72 -10.46 -5.29
N GLY A 90 15.29 -11.62 -5.80
CA GLY A 90 14.10 -12.31 -5.30
C GLY A 90 14.19 -12.73 -3.83
N LYS A 91 15.37 -13.14 -3.36
CA LYS A 91 15.55 -13.55 -1.95
C LYS A 91 15.48 -12.34 -1.04
N LEU A 92 16.12 -11.23 -1.43
CA LEU A 92 16.04 -9.99 -0.67
C LEU A 92 14.63 -9.40 -0.68
N SER A 93 13.91 -9.48 -1.80
CA SER A 93 12.55 -8.93 -1.91
C SER A 93 11.55 -9.64 -1.02
N ILE A 94 11.59 -10.97 -0.94
CA ILE A 94 10.77 -11.73 0.04
C ILE A 94 11.09 -11.30 1.46
N LYS A 95 12.38 -11.15 1.80
CA LYS A 95 12.80 -10.72 3.14
C LYS A 95 12.31 -9.30 3.46
N CYS A 96 12.51 -8.34 2.56
CA CYS A 96 12.04 -6.96 2.72
C CYS A 96 10.52 -6.88 2.90
N TYR A 97 9.76 -7.68 2.14
CA TYR A 97 8.30 -7.74 2.25
C TYR A 97 7.86 -8.23 3.64
N LEU A 98 8.43 -9.35 4.12
CA LEU A 98 8.09 -9.91 5.43
C LEU A 98 8.53 -8.98 6.58
N ASP A 99 9.73 -8.40 6.50
CA ASP A 99 10.21 -7.41 7.46
C ASP A 99 9.23 -6.21 7.54
N ALA A 100 8.78 -5.71 6.38
CA ALA A 100 7.83 -4.60 6.31
C ALA A 100 6.45 -4.97 6.86
N LEU A 101 5.96 -6.18 6.59
CA LEU A 101 4.70 -6.70 7.13
C LEU A 101 4.75 -6.75 8.66
N ASP A 102 5.81 -7.33 9.23
CA ASP A 102 5.98 -7.44 10.68
C ASP A 102 6.03 -6.06 11.35
N HIS A 103 6.83 -5.13 10.81
CA HIS A 103 6.92 -3.78 11.35
C HIS A 103 5.58 -3.00 11.25
N CYS A 104 4.90 -3.09 10.10
CA CYS A 104 3.60 -2.44 9.92
C CYS A 104 2.56 -3.02 10.90
N TYR A 105 2.48 -4.35 11.01
CA TYR A 105 1.52 -5.01 11.89
C TYR A 105 1.77 -4.69 13.36
N GLN A 106 3.02 -4.79 13.83
CA GLN A 106 3.36 -4.43 15.21
C GLN A 106 3.03 -2.97 15.54
N MET A 107 3.28 -2.05 14.61
CA MET A 107 2.94 -0.64 14.81
C MET A 107 1.43 -0.40 14.79
N TYR A 108 0.69 -1.08 13.91
CA TYR A 108 -0.77 -1.06 13.91
C TYR A 108 -1.33 -1.53 15.25
N CYS A 109 -0.88 -2.70 15.76
CA CYS A 109 -1.28 -3.23 17.05
C CYS A 109 -1.02 -2.23 18.20
N LYS A 110 0.13 -1.56 18.20
CA LYS A 110 0.47 -0.52 19.19
C LYS A 110 -0.48 0.69 19.10
N ARG A 111 -0.83 1.14 17.89
CA ARG A 111 -1.74 2.27 17.67
C ARG A 111 -3.17 1.94 18.09
N VAL A 112 -3.67 0.74 17.74
CA VAL A 112 -4.98 0.26 18.17
C VAL A 112 -5.05 0.10 19.69
N ALA A 113 -4.04 -0.52 20.30
CA ALA A 113 -3.97 -0.65 21.76
C ALA A 113 -4.00 0.73 22.44
N LYS A 114 -3.29 1.72 21.91
CA LYS A 114 -3.29 3.08 22.44
C LYS A 114 -4.63 3.81 22.28
N LYS A 115 -5.28 3.67 21.12
CA LYS A 115 -6.49 4.45 20.79
C LYS A 115 -7.78 3.80 21.27
N HIS A 116 -7.85 2.48 21.24
CA HIS A 116 -9.05 1.69 21.49
C HIS A 116 -8.92 0.78 22.73
N ASN A 117 -7.80 0.81 23.45
CA ASN A 117 -7.52 -0.08 24.59
C ASN A 117 -7.80 -1.56 24.29
N THR A 118 -7.53 -1.97 23.04
CA THR A 118 -7.87 -3.29 22.51
C THR A 118 -6.59 -3.99 22.05
N LYS A 119 -6.45 -5.27 22.40
CA LYS A 119 -5.37 -6.12 21.89
C LYS A 119 -5.78 -6.68 20.52
N VAL A 120 -4.89 -6.54 19.54
CA VAL A 120 -5.10 -7.05 18.18
C VAL A 120 -4.40 -8.40 18.03
N ASP A 121 -5.13 -9.36 17.48
CA ASP A 121 -4.62 -10.62 16.93
C ASP A 121 -5.33 -10.91 15.58
N ILE A 122 -5.11 -12.09 14.99
CA ILE A 122 -5.69 -12.41 13.69
C ILE A 122 -7.23 -12.47 13.70
N ASN A 123 -7.86 -12.77 14.86
CA ASN A 123 -9.31 -12.84 15.00
C ASN A 123 -9.95 -11.46 15.16
N TYR A 124 -9.14 -10.41 15.32
CA TYR A 124 -9.61 -9.03 15.34
C TYR A 124 -10.18 -8.59 13.97
N PHE A 125 -9.77 -9.25 12.88
CA PHE A 125 -10.15 -8.88 11.52
C PHE A 125 -11.14 -9.88 10.93
N ASP A 126 -12.23 -9.37 10.34
CA ASP A 126 -13.12 -10.20 9.51
C ASP A 126 -12.45 -10.61 8.19
N ALA A 127 -11.53 -9.79 7.68
CA ALA A 127 -10.76 -10.02 6.47
C ALA A 127 -9.40 -9.33 6.51
N LEU A 128 -8.42 -9.94 5.85
CA LEU A 128 -7.08 -9.38 5.64
C LEU A 128 -6.78 -9.32 4.13
N LEU A 129 -6.46 -8.13 3.64
CA LEU A 129 -6.13 -7.89 2.24
C LEU A 129 -4.64 -7.56 2.10
N PHE A 130 -4.00 -8.10 1.07
CA PHE A 130 -2.57 -7.95 0.81
C PHE A 130 -2.31 -7.48 -0.61
N HIS A 131 -1.14 -6.88 -0.84
CA HIS A 131 -0.62 -6.80 -2.19
C HIS A 131 -0.29 -8.21 -2.68
N SER A 132 -0.91 -8.59 -3.81
CA SER A 132 -0.72 -9.85 -4.54
C SER A 132 0.07 -9.64 -5.83
#